data_AF-A0A376SAI4-F1
#
_entry.id   AF-A0A376SAI4-F1
#
_cell.length_a   1.000
_cell.length_b   1.000
_cell.length_c   1.000
_cell.angle_alpha   90.00
_cell.angle_beta   90.00
_cell.angle_gamma   90.00
#
_symmetry.space_group_name_H-M   'P 1'
#
loop_
_entity.id
_entity.type
_entity.pdbx_description
1 polymer ?
#
loop_
_entity_poly.entity_id
_entity_poly.type
_entity_poly.pdbx_seq_one_letter_code
_entity_poly.pdbx_strand_id
1 'polypeptide(L)' 'MAKDSNEKRFLFVGRLDEQKDPLTLIKAFELIEKKYPNVYLDIVGDGELKGHCEELVKKLKIQDKVIFHGWVEKPYSFT' A
#
# COMPACT_ATOMS: atom_id res chain seq x y z
N MET A 1 -13.69 -12.72 -4.52
CA MET A 1 -14.70 -11.64 -4.37
C MET A 1 -14.67 -10.82 -5.64
N ALA A 2 -15.82 -10.54 -6.24
CA ALA A 2 -15.91 -9.70 -7.43
C ALA A 2 -15.38 -8.30 -7.09
N LYS A 3 -14.42 -7.78 -7.88
CA LYS A 3 -13.97 -6.39 -7.78
C LYS A 3 -15.17 -5.49 -8.07
N ASP A 4 -15.57 -4.68 -7.10
CA ASP A 4 -16.64 -3.70 -7.29
C ASP A 4 -16.19 -2.68 -8.35
N SER A 5 -17.04 -2.35 -9.32
CA SER A 5 -16.65 -1.56 -10.50
C SER A 5 -16.23 -0.12 -10.20
N ASN A 6 -16.38 0.32 -8.93
CA ASN A 6 -16.02 1.65 -8.45
C ASN A 6 -14.77 1.68 -7.55
N GLU A 7 -14.12 0.55 -7.29
CA GLU A 7 -12.88 0.52 -6.48
C GLU A 7 -11.68 1.01 -7.29
N LYS A 8 -10.95 2.00 -6.76
CA LYS A 8 -9.68 2.45 -7.34
C LYS A 8 -8.53 1.91 -6.51
N ARG A 9 -7.53 1.34 -7.17
CA ARG A 9 -6.37 0.76 -6.50
C ARG A 9 -5.11 1.48 -6.95
N PHE A 10 -4.34 1.97 -5.99
CA PHE A 10 -2.98 2.44 -6.19
C PHE A 10 -2.04 1.24 -6.01
N LEU A 11 -1.00 1.19 -6.83
CA LEU A 11 0.00 0.14 -6.77
C LEU A 11 1.37 0.77 -6.53
N PHE A 12 2.10 0.21 -5.58
CA PHE A 12 3.52 0.44 -5.38
C PHE A 12 4.26 -0.90 -5.52
N VAL A 13 5.33 -0.90 -6.32
CA VAL A 13 6.21 -2.06 -6.49
C VAL A 13 7.64 -1.60 -6.26
N GLY A 14 8.29 -2.17 -5.24
CA GLY A 14 9.66 -1.81 -4.89
C GLY A 14 10.10 -2.33 -3.54
N ARG A 15 11.41 -2.26 -3.28
CA ARG A 15 11.97 -2.57 -1.96
C ARG A 15 11.42 -1.58 -0.92
N LEU A 16 11.14 -2.05 0.28
CA LEU A 16 10.72 -1.21 1.40
C LEU A 16 11.96 -0.70 2.16
N ASP A 17 12.67 0.23 1.51
CA ASP A 17 13.90 0.86 2.01
C ASP A 17 13.78 2.40 2.02
N GLU A 18 14.81 3.08 2.53
CA GLU A 18 14.84 4.55 2.60
C GLU A 18 14.81 5.21 1.20
N GLN A 19 15.44 4.60 0.20
CA GLN A 19 15.50 5.17 -1.15
C GLN A 19 14.11 5.20 -1.81
N LYS A 20 13.29 4.18 -1.55
CA LYS A 20 11.95 4.05 -2.09
C LYS A 20 10.87 4.73 -1.25
N ASP A 21 11.19 5.09 -0.01
CA ASP A 21 10.37 5.86 0.93
C ASP A 21 8.86 5.47 0.93
N PRO A 22 8.54 4.20 1.28
CA PRO A 22 7.15 3.76 1.37
C PRO A 22 6.35 4.48 2.48
N LEU A 23 7.03 5.07 3.47
CA LEU A 23 6.38 5.78 4.57
C LEU A 23 5.72 7.08 4.08
N THR A 24 6.38 7.85 3.21
CA THR A 24 5.78 9.04 2.60
C THR A 24 4.59 8.67 1.71
N LEU A 25 4.69 7.57 0.94
CA LEU A 25 3.56 7.06 0.16
C LEU A 25 2.34 6.75 1.04
N ILE A 26 2.52 6.05 2.16
CA ILE A 26 1.43 5.70 3.09
C ILE A 26 0.77 6.96 3.67
N LYS A 27 1.57 7.96 4.04
CA LYS A 27 1.05 9.26 4.51
C LYS A 27 0.25 9.98 3.42
N ALA A 28 0.72 9.98 2.18
CA ALA A 28 0.00 10.57 1.06
C ALA A 28 -1.31 9.83 0.77
N PHE A 29 -1.29 8.50 0.84
CA PHE A 29 -2.49 7.69 0.64
C PHE A 29 -3.57 7.96 1.69
N GLU A 30 -3.20 8.18 2.96
CA GLU A 30 -4.16 8.56 4.02
C GLU A 30 -4.95 9.84 3.68
N LEU A 31 -4.29 10.83 3.07
CA LEU A 31 -4.94 12.07 2.63
C LEU A 31 -5.95 11.81 1.51
N ILE A 32 -5.64 10.86 0.61
CA ILE A 32 -6.52 10.47 -0.49
C ILE A 32 -7.70 9.64 0.02
N GLU A 33 -7.46 8.69 0.90
CA GLU A 33 -8.48 7.82 1.50
C GLU A 33 -9.55 8.65 2.23
N LYS A 34 -9.14 9.66 3.00
CA LYS A 34 -10.06 10.61 3.65
C LYS A 34 -11.00 11.32 2.68
N LYS A 35 -10.54 11.59 1.45
CA LYS A 35 -11.35 12.28 0.41
C LYS A 35 -12.14 11.29 -0.45
N TYR A 36 -11.62 10.08 -0.63
CA TYR A 36 -12.18 9.04 -1.47
C TYR A 36 -12.12 7.70 -0.72
N PRO A 37 -13.15 7.34 0.07
CA PRO A 37 -13.10 6.16 0.94
C PRO A 37 -13.08 4.81 0.20
N ASN A 38 -13.36 4.82 -1.11
CA ASN A 38 -13.34 3.62 -1.96
C ASN A 38 -12.03 3.48 -2.76
N VAL A 39 -10.90 3.74 -2.09
CA VAL A 39 -9.55 3.55 -2.62
C VAL A 39 -8.79 2.54 -1.78
N TYR A 40 -7.86 1.82 -2.43
CA TYR A 40 -6.98 0.85 -1.79
C TYR A 40 -5.54 1.07 -2.26
N LEU A 41 -4.58 0.68 -1.43
CA LEU A 41 -3.17 0.70 -1.76
C LEU A 41 -2.61 -0.72 -1.68
N ASP A 42 -2.08 -1.21 -2.79
CA ASP A 42 -1.31 -2.45 -2.86
C ASP A 42 0.19 -2.13 -2.81
N ILE A 43 0.90 -2.75 -1.87
CA ILE A 43 2.35 -2.63 -1.72
C ILE A 43 2.97 -4.00 -2.01
N VAL A 44 3.72 -4.09 -3.09
CA VAL A 44 4.45 -5.28 -3.53
C VAL A 44 5.94 -5.07 -3.32
N GLY A 45 6.54 -5.97 -2.57
CA GLY A 45 7.94 -5.90 -2.16
C GLY A 45 8.14 -6.15 -0.68
N ASP A 46 9.39 -6.25 -0.27
CA ASP A 46 9.81 -6.43 1.12
C ASP A 46 11.03 -5.53 1.39
N GLY A 47 11.44 -5.42 2.65
CA GLY A 47 12.58 -4.60 3.05
C GLY A 47 12.57 -4.23 4.52
N GLU A 48 13.64 -3.58 4.96
CA GLU A 48 13.88 -3.21 6.36
C GLU A 48 12.81 -2.26 6.94
N LEU A 49 12.13 -1.48 6.10
CA LEU A 49 11.06 -0.57 6.56
C LEU A 49 9.68 -1.22 6.65
N LYS A 50 9.52 -2.52 6.34
CA LYS A 50 8.22 -3.19 6.38
C LYS A 50 7.51 -3.05 7.72
N GLY A 51 8.20 -3.32 8.84
CA GLY A 51 7.63 -3.18 10.18
C GLY A 51 7.15 -1.75 10.47
N HIS A 52 7.95 -0.75 10.10
CA HIS A 52 7.58 0.66 10.23
C HIS A 52 6.34 1.02 9.40
N CYS A 53 6.21 0.44 8.21
CA CYS A 53 5.02 0.64 7.36
C CYS A 53 3.77 0.03 8.00
N GLU A 54 3.87 -1.21 8.51
CA GLU A 54 2.77 -1.91 9.20
C GLU A 54 2.31 -1.18 10.47
N GLU A 55 3.24 -0.62 11.24
CA GLU A 55 2.94 0.22 12.40
C GLU A 55 2.27 1.53 11.99
N LEU A 56 2.76 2.17 10.92
CA LEU A 56 2.22 3.42 10.43
C LEU A 56 0.77 3.27 9.95
N VAL A 57 0.45 2.23 9.17
CA VAL A 57 -0.94 2.02 8.70
C VAL A 57 -1.90 1.77 9.86
N LYS A 58 -1.48 1.06 10.91
CA LYS A 58 -2.27 0.87 12.14
C LYS A 58 -2.46 2.19 12.88
N LYS A 59 -1.40 2.99 13.02
CA LYS A 59 -1.46 4.31 13.67
C LYS A 59 -2.41 5.26 12.95
N LEU A 60 -2.42 5.22 11.62
CA LEU A 60 -3.31 6.00 10.76
C LEU A 60 -4.72 5.40 10.62
N LYS A 61 -4.97 4.20 11.15
CA LYS A 61 -6.24 3.47 11.07
C LYS A 61 -6.71 3.17 9.65
N ILE A 62 -5.77 2.90 8.75
CA ILE A 62 -6.02 2.58 7.32
C ILE A 62 -5.56 1.16 6.96
N GLN A 63 -5.31 0.30 7.95
CA GLN A 63 -4.81 -1.06 7.72
C GLN A 63 -5.75 -1.93 6.87
N ASP A 64 -7.05 -1.64 6.87
CA ASP A 64 -8.03 -2.37 6.05
C ASP A 64 -8.03 -1.91 4.57
N LYS A 65 -7.29 -0.85 4.26
CA LYS A 65 -7.18 -0.23 2.93
C LYS A 65 -5.79 -0.36 2.31
N VAL A 66 -4.78 -0.80 3.08
CA VAL A 66 -3.40 -1.00 2.63
C VAL A 66 -3.03 -2.47 2.73
N ILE A 67 -2.68 -3.09 1.60
CA ILE A 67 -2.39 -4.52 1.50
C ILE A 67 -0.92 -4.71 1.15
N PHE A 68 -0.19 -5.38 2.05
CA PHE A 68 1.20 -5.77 1.82
C PHE A 68 1.23 -7.18 1.22
N HIS A 69 1.69 -7.28 -0.02
CA HIS A 69 1.82 -8.57 -0.73
C HIS A 69 3.15 -9.28 -0.43
N GLY A 70 4.08 -8.59 0.23
CA GLY A 70 5.43 -9.09 0.47
C GLY A 70 6.22 -9.24 -0.83
N TRP A 71 7.30 -10.02 -0.79
CA TRP A 71 8.06 -10.35 -1.98
C TRP A 71 7.24 -11.23 -2.94
N VAL A 72 7.11 -10.79 -4.19
CA VAL A 72 6.42 -11.55 -5.25
C VAL A 72 7.39 -11.81 -6.39
N GLU A 73 7.55 -13.09 -6.77
CA GLU A 73 8.46 -13.52 -7.83
C GLU A 73 8.05 -13.00 -9.23
N LYS A 74 6.74 -12.84 -9.45
CA LYS A 74 6.16 -12.37 -10.73
C LYS A 74 5.34 -11.09 -10.52
N PRO A 75 5.98 -9.91 -10.42
CA PRO A 75 5.30 -8.67 -10.10
C PRO A 75 4.32 -8.18 -11.20
N TYR A 76 4.48 -8.65 -12.44
CA TYR A 76 3.61 -8.26 -13.57
C TYR A 76 2.13 -8.66 -13.39
N SER A 77 1.79 -9.53 -12.43
CA SER A 77 0.38 -9.82 -12.12
C SER A 77 -0.38 -8.61 -11.56
N PHE A 78 0.33 -7.54 -11.20
CA PHE A 78 -0.24 -6.33 -10.62
C PHE A 78 -0.32 -5.15 -11.61
N THR A 79 0.37 -5.22 -12.75
CA THR A 79 0.46 -4.16 -13.78
C THR A 79 -0.38 -4.49 -15.00
#